data_AF-A0A7W8SYH2-F1
#
_entry.id   AF-A0A7W8SYH2-F1
#
_cell.length_a   1.000
_cell.length_b   1.000
_cell.length_c   1.000
_cell.angle_alpha   90.00
_cell.angle_beta   90.00
_cell.angle_gamma   90.00
#
_symmetry.space_group_name_H-M   'P 1'
#
loop_
_entity.id
_entity.type
_entity.pdbx_description
1 polymer ?
#
loop_
_entity_poly.entity_id
_entity_poly.type
_entity_poly.pdbx_seq_one_letter_code
_entity_poly.pdbx_strand_id
1 'polypeptide(L)' 'MAARGSSATAAGVPVVVVRRGEQVWAYANRCPHFSVPLDFEPGDVLCYRAQVLMCAHHSALLSGLILVLPEGESEHTVYL' A
#
# COMPACT_ATOMS: atom_id res chain seq x y z
N MET A 1 1.30 -16.26 9.46
CA MET A 1 0.83 -16.22 8.07
C MET A 1 0.78 -14.77 7.64
N ALA A 2 1.42 -14.41 6.52
CA ALA A 2 1.31 -13.08 5.96
C ALA A 2 -0.08 -12.95 5.30
N ALA A 3 -0.77 -11.84 5.53
CA ALA A 3 -1.93 -11.50 4.71
C ALA A 3 -1.43 -10.93 3.37
N ARG A 4 -2.28 -10.93 2.36
CA ARG A 4 -1.97 -10.37 1.04
C ARG A 4 -2.64 -9.02 0.89
N GLY A 5 -1.86 -8.00 0.51
CA GLY A 5 -2.39 -6.76 -0.05
C GLY A 5 -2.59 -6.92 -1.55
N SER A 6 -3.38 -6.04 -2.16
CA SER A 6 -3.55 -6.01 -3.63
C SER A 6 -3.03 -4.68 -4.16
N SER A 7 -2.28 -4.70 -5.26
CA SER A 7 -1.86 -3.48 -5.94
C SER A 7 -2.89 -3.05 -7.00
N ALA A 8 -3.07 -1.74 -7.12
CA ALA A 8 -4.04 -1.10 -8.00
C ALA A 8 -3.50 0.25 -8.49
N THR A 9 -4.28 0.96 -9.30
CA THR A 9 -3.97 2.34 -9.73
C THR A 9 -5.09 3.27 -9.29
N ALA A 10 -4.76 4.36 -8.60
CA ALA A 10 -5.68 5.41 -8.19
C ALA A 10 -5.20 6.75 -8.76
N ALA A 11 -6.04 7.43 -9.56
CA ALA A 11 -5.67 8.67 -10.26
C ALA A 11 -4.34 8.59 -11.04
N GLY A 12 -4.02 7.43 -11.63
CA GLY A 12 -2.77 7.19 -12.34
C GLY A 12 -1.56 6.84 -11.45
N VAL A 13 -1.73 6.80 -10.13
CA VAL A 13 -0.67 6.46 -9.17
C VAL A 13 -0.78 4.98 -8.75
N PRO A 14 0.31 4.20 -8.80
CA PRO A 14 0.34 2.85 -8.25
C PRO A 14 0.14 2.87 -6.72
N VAL A 15 -0.85 2.12 -6.24
CA VAL A 15 -1.20 2.04 -4.82
C VAL A 15 -1.32 0.59 -4.36
N VAL A 16 -1.10 0.35 -3.08
CA VAL A 16 -1.42 -0.89 -2.38
C VAL A 16 -2.68 -0.67 -1.56
N VAL A 17 -3.70 -1.49 -1.77
CA VAL A 17 -4.95 -1.45 -1.02
C VAL A 17 -4.99 -2.55 0.03
N VAL A 18 -5.32 -2.17 1.26
CA VAL A 18 -5.43 -3.07 2.41
C VAL A 18 -6.79 -2.84 3.08
N ARG A 19 -7.55 -3.92 3.28
CA ARG A 19 -8.80 -3.90 4.04
C ARG A 19 -8.57 -4.38 5.47
N ARG A 20 -9.03 -3.62 6.46
CA ARG A 20 -8.97 -3.94 7.89
C ARG A 20 -10.37 -3.83 8.49
N GLY A 21 -11.06 -4.97 8.59
CA GLY A 21 -12.49 -4.96 8.90
C GLY A 21 -13.27 -4.20 7.83
N GLU A 22 -14.03 -3.19 8.23
CA GLU A 22 -14.82 -2.34 7.33
C GLU A 22 -14.00 -1.24 6.66
N GLN A 23 -12.82 -0.91 7.18
CA GLN A 23 -12.01 0.19 6.68
C GLN A 23 -11.10 -0.26 5.54
N VAL A 24 -11.00 0.57 4.49
CA VAL A 24 -10.11 0.36 3.33
C VAL A 24 -9.07 1.45 3.30
N TRP A 25 -7.81 1.06 3.25
CA TRP A 25 -6.66 1.95 3.28
C TRP A 25 -5.89 1.76 1.97
N ALA A 26 -5.45 2.86 1.37
CA ALA A 26 -4.52 2.82 0.24
C ALA A 26 -3.15 3.37 0.69
N TYR A 27 -2.09 2.82 0.13
CA TYR A 27 -0.71 3.27 0.36
C TYR A 27 -0.06 3.48 -1.00
N ALA A 28 0.87 4.43 -1.15
CA ALA A 28 1.66 4.49 -2.38
C ALA A 28 2.45 3.17 -2.54
N ASN A 29 2.40 2.57 -3.74
CA ASN A 29 3.18 1.37 -4.04
C ASN A 29 4.63 1.76 -4.37
N ARG A 30 5.33 2.33 -3.39
CA ARG A 30 6.71 2.80 -3.51
C ARG A 30 7.45 2.62 -2.20
N CYS A 31 8.53 1.84 -2.25
CA CYS A 31 9.48 1.71 -1.17
C CYS A 31 10.27 3.01 -1.02
N PRO A 32 10.27 3.68 0.15
CA PRO A 32 10.99 4.93 0.35
C PRO A 32 12.51 4.77 0.35
N HIS A 33 13.02 3.54 0.50
CA HIS A 33 14.44 3.26 0.52
C HIS A 33 15.07 3.23 -0.88
N PHE A 34 14.43 2.52 -1.82
CA PHE A 34 14.96 2.32 -3.17
C PHE A 34 14.07 2.88 -4.28
N SER A 35 12.94 3.50 -3.94
CA SER A 35 12.00 4.03 -4.91
C SER A 35 11.46 3.00 -5.92
N VAL A 36 11.44 1.72 -5.51
CA VAL A 36 10.89 0.58 -6.26
C VAL A 36 9.52 0.18 -5.71
N PRO A 37 8.69 -0.58 -6.46
CA PRO A 37 7.44 -1.14 -5.93
C PRO A 37 7.65 -1.99 -4.66
N LEU A 38 6.60 -2.11 -3.84
CA LEU A 38 6.62 -2.94 -2.64
C LEU A 38 6.45 -4.43 -2.97
N ASP A 39 5.77 -4.73 -4.07
CA ASP A 39 5.57 -6.07 -4.63
C ASP A 39 6.71 -6.49 -5.57
N PHE A 40 7.05 -7.78 -5.54
CA PHE A 40 7.96 -8.37 -6.52
C PHE A 40 7.20 -8.84 -7.77
N GLU A 41 6.04 -9.49 -7.54
CA GLU A 41 5.07 -9.81 -8.57
C GLU A 41 3.91 -8.82 -8.50
N PRO A 42 3.49 -8.20 -9.63
CA PRO A 42 2.39 -7.24 -9.63
C PRO A 42 1.14 -7.79 -8.95
N GLY A 43 0.73 -7.14 -7.87
CA GLY A 43 -0.50 -7.50 -7.15
C GLY A 43 -0.26 -8.27 -5.86
N ASP A 44 0.95 -8.78 -5.62
CA ASP A 44 1.26 -9.60 -4.45
C ASP A 44 2.12 -8.87 -3.42
N VAL A 45 1.47 -7.99 -2.66
CA VAL A 45 2.15 -7.22 -1.60
C VAL A 45 2.11 -8.00 -0.29
N LEU A 46 3.27 -8.17 0.33
CA LEU A 46 3.40 -8.87 1.60
C LEU A 46 2.88 -8.03 2.77
N CYS A 47 2.04 -8.63 3.61
CA CYS A 47 1.55 -7.98 4.83
C CYS A 47 1.88 -8.83 6.08
N TYR A 48 2.77 -8.31 6.92
CA TYR A 48 3.15 -8.95 8.17
C TYR A 48 2.04 -8.82 9.20
N ARG A 49 1.63 -9.97 9.77
CA ARG A 49 0.53 -10.08 10.75
C ARG A 49 -0.78 -9.39 10.32
N ALA A 50 -1.01 -9.25 9.01
CA ALA A 50 -2.14 -8.51 8.44
C ALA A 50 -2.24 -7.03 8.89
N GLN A 51 -1.15 -6.46 9.40
CA GLN A 51 -1.16 -5.14 10.02
C GLN A 51 -0.10 -4.19 9.45
N VAL A 52 0.95 -4.71 8.83
CA VAL A 52 2.10 -3.90 8.40
C VAL A 52 2.55 -4.36 7.02
N LEU A 53 2.68 -3.42 6.07
CA LEU A 53 3.20 -3.74 4.75
C LEU A 53 4.69 -4.08 4.85
N MET A 54 5.13 -5.03 4.02
CA MET A 54 6.52 -5.44 3.93
C MET A 54 7.00 -5.29 2.49
N CYS A 55 8.14 -4.63 2.31
CA CYS A 55 8.81 -4.55 1.02
C CYS A 55 9.36 -5.93 0.64
N ALA A 56 8.98 -6.45 -0.53
CA ALA A 56 9.44 -7.74 -1.02
C ALA A 56 10.94 -7.77 -1.35
N HIS A 57 11.58 -6.61 -1.57
CA HIS A 57 12.98 -6.54 -1.97
C HIS A 57 13.97 -6.79 -0.82
N HIS A 58 13.66 -6.34 0.39
CA HIS A 58 14.60 -6.43 1.53
C HIS A 58 13.90 -6.53 2.89
N SER A 59 12.62 -6.93 2.90
CA SER A 59 11.87 -7.26 4.12
C SER A 59 11.76 -6.13 5.15
N ALA A 60 11.87 -4.87 4.72
CA ALA A 60 11.56 -3.75 5.59
C ALA A 60 10.07 -3.68 5.85
N LEU A 61 9.71 -3.38 7.10
CA LEU A 61 8.36 -3.10 7.52
C LEU A 61 8.05 -1.63 7.34
N LEU A 62 6.89 -1.34 6.75
CA LEU A 62 6.46 0.01 6.44
C LEU A 62 5.13 0.29 7.13
N SER A 63 5.11 1.40 7.87
CA SER A 63 3.90 2.04 8.38
C SER A 63 3.52 3.24 7.50
N GLY A 64 3.83 3.20 6.21
CA GLY A 64 3.77 4.32 5.26
C GLY A 64 2.44 5.08 5.23
N LEU A 65 2.48 6.26 4.64
CA LEU A 65 1.38 7.22 4.60
C LEU A 65 0.08 6.59 4.07
N ILE A 66 -0.99 6.77 4.85
CA ILE A 66 -2.34 6.37 4.52
C ILE A 66 -2.88 7.35 3.49
N LEU A 67 -3.08 6.89 2.26
CA LEU A 67 -4.07 7.48 1.37
C LEU A 67 -5.43 7.04 1.91
N VAL A 68 -6.05 7.91 2.71
CA VAL A 68 -7.46 7.75 3.06
C VAL A 68 -8.21 7.93 1.76
N LEU A 69 -8.87 6.88 1.27
CA LEU A 69 -9.86 7.02 0.22
C LEU A 69 -11.10 7.61 0.89
N PRO A 70 -11.45 8.88 0.68
CA PRO A 70 -12.69 9.40 1.24
C PRO A 70 -13.86 8.65 0.60
N GLU A 71 -14.87 8.33 1.42
CA GLU A 71 -16.19 7.97 0.93
C GLU A 71 -16.78 9.22 0.25
N GLY A 72 -16.49 9.41 -1.03
CA GLY A 72 -16.99 10.52 -1.83
C GLY A 72 -16.17 11.81 -1.75
N GLU A 73 -15.73 12.24 -2.94
CA GLU A 73 -15.40 13.62 -3.35
C GLU A 73 -14.22 14.38 -2.69
N SER A 74 -13.32 14.80 -3.58
CA SER A 74 -12.44 15.98 -3.56
C SER A 74 -11.17 16.03 -2.67
N GLU A 75 -10.06 16.30 -3.37
CA GLU A 75 -8.72 16.71 -2.93
C GLU A 75 -7.73 15.62 -2.50
N HIS A 76 -7.11 15.03 -3.53
CA HIS A 76 -6.00 14.09 -3.49
C HIS A 76 -4.71 14.74 -2.95
N THR A 77 -4.54 14.79 -1.63
CA THR A 77 -3.21 15.03 -1.04
C THR A 77 -2.48 13.69 -0.89
N VAL A 78 -1.65 13.36 -1.87
CA VAL A 78 -0.68 12.26 -1.82
C VAL A 78 0.59 12.81 -1.17
N TYR A 79 0.89 12.46 0.08
CA TYR A 79 2.21 12.76 0.63
C TYR A 79 3.21 11.71 0.11
N LEU A 80 4.27 12.18 -0.54
CA LEU A 80 5.39 11.38 -1.03
C LEU A 80 6.39 11.08 0.10
#